data_AF-A0A6L6BR78-F1
#
_entry.id   AF-A0A6L6BR78-F1
#
_cell.length_a   1.000
_cell.length_b   1.000
_cell.length_c   1.000
_cell.angle_alpha   90.00
_cell.angle_beta   90.00
_cell.angle_gamma   90.00
#
_symmetry.space_group_name_H-M   'P 1'
#
loop_
_entity.id
_entity.type
_entity.pdbx_description
1 polymer ?
#
loop_
_entity_poly.entity_id
_entity_poly.type
_entity_poly.pdbx_seq_one_letter_code
_entity_poly.pdbx_strand_id
1 'polypeptide(L)'
;ITGKKMEDLTVVIAGVGAAGVAIGKILLNAGVGDVIGCDRIGAIYSGRSEMNSAKEWFANNTNRSRRMGTISDMMKGSDVFVGVSGPDLITAADVRSMAKSPIVFAMANPNPEIRPEQCDGLAAVMATGRSDYPNQINNVLAFPGIFRGALDAHATDITEGMKLAAAIAIAESVSDADLKPEFVVPSVFDRTIVERVAPAVAAAAIKDGVIRKR
;
A
#
# COMPACT_ATOMS: atom_id res chain seq x y z
N ILE A 1 0.35 -14.96 7.14
CA ILE A 1 1.63 -15.34 6.48
C ILE A 1 2.86 -15.06 7.35
N THR A 2 3.25 -13.81 7.60
CA THR A 2 4.54 -13.49 8.26
C THR A 2 4.49 -13.46 9.80
N GLY A 3 3.30 -13.41 10.40
CA GLY A 3 3.12 -13.29 11.85
C GLY A 3 3.50 -11.91 12.42
N LYS A 4 3.87 -10.95 11.57
CA LYS A 4 4.18 -9.56 11.98
C LYS A 4 2.91 -8.81 12.36
N LYS A 5 3.01 -7.88 13.30
CA LYS A 5 1.93 -6.96 13.69
C LYS A 5 2.10 -5.63 12.98
N MET A 6 0.99 -4.98 12.62
CA MET A 6 0.99 -3.75 11.81
C MET A 6 1.77 -2.61 12.49
N GLU A 7 1.58 -2.45 13.79
CA GLU A 7 2.20 -1.42 14.63
C GLU A 7 3.72 -1.54 14.75
N ASP A 8 4.28 -2.72 14.48
CA ASP A 8 5.71 -3.00 14.55
C ASP A 8 6.41 -2.83 13.19
N LEU A 9 5.66 -2.60 12.11
CA LEU A 9 6.21 -2.55 10.75
C LEU A 9 6.93 -1.23 10.44
N THR A 10 8.08 -1.35 9.79
CA THR A 10 8.68 -0.26 9.01
C THR A 10 8.41 -0.48 7.52
N VAL A 11 7.65 0.43 6.91
CA VAL A 11 7.30 0.39 5.48
C VAL A 11 8.11 1.43 4.70
N VAL A 12 8.75 1.00 3.62
CA VAL A 12 9.46 1.89 2.69
C VAL A 12 8.66 2.02 1.40
N ILE A 13 8.34 3.26 1.02
CA ILE A 13 7.60 3.59 -0.21
C ILE A 13 8.55 4.25 -1.21
N ALA A 14 8.77 3.62 -2.36
CA ALA A 14 9.46 4.24 -3.49
C ALA A 14 8.46 5.01 -4.37
N GLY A 15 8.61 6.33 -4.38
CA GLY A 15 7.77 7.27 -5.12
C GLY A 15 6.82 8.03 -4.20
N VAL A 16 7.10 9.31 -3.95
CA VAL A 16 6.24 10.21 -3.14
C VAL A 16 5.45 11.16 -4.05
N GLY A 17 4.82 10.57 -5.07
CA GLY A 17 3.79 11.21 -5.89
C GLY A 17 2.39 11.00 -5.29
N ALA A 18 1.34 11.20 -6.09
CA ALA A 18 -0.04 11.03 -5.63
C ALA A 18 -0.31 9.64 -5.02
N ALA A 19 0.13 8.57 -5.70
CA ALA A 19 -0.05 7.20 -5.24
C ALA A 19 0.67 6.93 -3.91
N GLY A 20 1.97 7.24 -3.82
CA GLY A 20 2.74 6.97 -2.60
C GLY A 20 2.27 7.78 -1.40
N VAL A 21 1.86 9.04 -1.59
CA VAL A 21 1.27 9.85 -0.52
C VAL A 21 -0.06 9.25 -0.04
N ALA A 22 -0.92 8.81 -0.96
CA ALA A 22 -2.19 8.18 -0.62
C ALA A 22 -2.01 6.83 0.10
N ILE A 23 -1.07 6.00 -0.37
CA ILE A 23 -0.71 4.74 0.29
C ILE A 23 -0.19 5.02 1.70
N GLY A 24 0.73 5.97 1.87
CA GLY A 24 1.25 6.34 3.18
C GLY A 24 0.16 6.78 4.15
N LYS A 25 -0.82 7.57 3.68
CA LYS A 25 -2.01 7.96 4.48
C LYS A 25 -2.82 6.75 4.93
N ILE A 26 -3.15 5.86 4.01
CA ILE A 26 -3.94 4.65 4.33
C ILE A 26 -3.17 3.76 5.34
N LEU A 27 -1.86 3.59 5.17
CA LEU A 27 -1.02 2.80 6.08
C LEU A 27 -0.94 3.42 7.49
N LEU A 28 -0.77 4.75 7.58
CA LEU A 28 -0.82 5.45 8.87
C LEU A 28 -2.18 5.30 9.55
N ASN A 29 -3.28 5.44 8.80
CA ASN A 29 -4.63 5.22 9.31
C ASN A 29 -4.89 3.77 9.72
N ALA A 30 -4.21 2.81 9.09
CA ALA A 30 -4.25 1.40 9.46
C ALA A 30 -3.39 1.06 10.70
N GLY A 31 -2.59 2.01 11.20
CA GLY A 31 -1.79 1.83 12.42
C GLY A 31 -0.37 1.32 12.18
N VAL A 32 0.19 1.48 10.98
CA VAL A 32 1.60 1.14 10.70
C VAL A 32 2.55 1.93 11.62
N GLY A 33 3.57 1.24 12.15
CA GLY A 33 4.57 1.81 13.06
C GLY A 33 5.34 2.99 12.47
N ASP A 34 6.03 2.77 11.36
CA ASP A 34 6.74 3.83 10.62
C ASP A 34 6.61 3.65 9.10
N VAL A 35 6.50 4.78 8.41
CA VAL A 35 6.42 4.86 6.95
C VAL A 35 7.52 5.77 6.47
N ILE A 36 8.29 5.37 5.46
CA ILE A 36 9.37 6.17 4.90
C ILE A 36 9.23 6.23 3.40
N GLY A 37 9.02 7.43 2.90
CA GLY A 37 8.91 7.69 1.47
C GLY A 37 10.26 8.12 0.91
N CYS A 38 10.59 7.60 -0.26
CA CYS A 38 11.74 8.02 -1.05
C CYS A 38 11.29 8.56 -2.40
N ASP A 39 11.93 9.62 -2.87
CA ASP A 39 11.85 10.06 -4.26
C ASP A 39 13.22 9.91 -4.95
N ARG A 40 13.39 10.55 -6.10
CA ARG A 40 14.62 10.45 -6.91
C ARG A 40 15.89 10.93 -6.18
N ILE A 41 15.78 11.77 -5.15
CA ILE A 41 16.93 12.33 -4.42
C ILE A 41 17.20 11.50 -3.16
N GLY A 42 16.20 10.79 -2.63
CA GLY A 42 16.34 9.93 -1.45
C GLY A 42 15.14 10.03 -0.52
N ALA A 43 15.36 9.69 0.76
CA ALA A 43 14.34 9.75 1.80
C ALA A 43 13.73 11.16 1.96
N ILE A 44 12.42 11.20 2.20
CA ILE A 44 11.66 12.40 2.49
C ILE A 44 11.71 12.63 4.00
N TYR A 45 12.08 13.85 4.41
CA TYR A 45 12.19 14.25 5.80
C TYR A 45 11.99 15.76 5.94
N SER A 46 11.61 16.20 7.15
CA SER A 46 11.33 17.62 7.40
C SER A 46 12.62 18.46 7.28
N GLY A 47 12.54 19.59 6.57
CA GLY A 47 13.68 20.47 6.29
C GLY A 47 14.56 20.06 5.09
N ARG A 48 14.15 19.04 4.32
CA ARG A 48 14.81 18.69 3.05
C ARG A 48 14.49 19.73 1.96
N SER A 49 15.41 19.93 1.01
CA SER A 49 15.16 20.72 -0.21
C SER A 49 14.26 20.01 -1.22
N GLU A 50 13.76 20.75 -2.22
CA GLU A 50 12.94 20.23 -3.34
C GLU A 50 11.62 19.58 -2.92
N MET A 51 10.94 20.28 -2.01
CA MET A 51 9.68 19.88 -1.41
C MET A 51 8.52 20.65 -2.03
N ASN A 52 7.40 19.96 -2.23
CA ASN A 52 6.10 20.55 -2.51
C ASN A 52 5.18 20.28 -1.32
N SER A 53 3.99 20.88 -1.30
CA SER A 53 3.04 20.74 -0.18
C SER A 53 2.71 19.28 0.18
N ALA A 54 2.62 18.39 -0.81
CA ALA A 54 2.36 16.97 -0.59
C ALA A 54 3.55 16.27 0.11
N LYS A 55 4.78 16.55 -0.34
CA LYS A 55 6.00 16.03 0.30
C LYS A 55 6.21 16.63 1.68
N GLU A 56 5.89 17.91 1.89
CA GLU A 56 5.96 18.56 3.21
C GLU A 56 5.01 17.89 4.19
N TRP A 57 3.75 17.68 3.78
CA TRP A 57 2.80 16.91 4.58
C TRP A 57 3.38 15.52 4.89
N PHE A 58 3.90 14.82 3.89
CA PHE A 58 4.48 13.48 4.09
C PHE A 58 5.63 13.51 5.10
N ALA A 59 6.60 14.41 4.92
CA ALA A 59 7.75 14.60 5.80
C ALA A 59 7.38 14.91 7.26
N ASN A 60 6.26 15.59 7.48
CA ASN A 60 5.79 15.97 8.82
C ASN A 60 4.98 14.86 9.51
N ASN A 61 4.52 13.85 8.77
CA ASN A 61 3.65 12.79 9.29
C ASN A 61 4.31 11.40 9.26
N THR A 62 5.42 11.25 8.55
CA THR A 62 6.13 9.96 8.37
C THR A 62 7.61 10.09 8.74
N ASN A 63 8.36 8.99 8.67
CA ASN A 63 9.81 8.96 8.89
C ASN A 63 10.19 9.59 10.23
N ARG A 64 9.65 9.03 11.32
CA ARG A 64 9.72 9.61 12.67
C ARG A 64 11.15 9.82 13.16
N SER A 65 12.05 8.91 12.77
CA SER A 65 13.48 8.97 13.10
C SER A 65 14.28 9.85 12.14
N ARG A 66 13.60 10.54 11.21
CA ARG A 66 14.18 11.49 10.26
C ARG A 66 15.35 10.89 9.49
N ARG A 67 15.22 9.61 9.10
CA ARG A 67 16.25 8.86 8.36
C ARG A 67 16.53 9.53 7.02
N MET A 68 17.80 9.52 6.63
CA MET A 68 18.31 10.14 5.42
C MET A 68 19.08 9.11 4.61
N GLY A 69 19.23 9.35 3.31
CA GLY A 69 19.97 8.49 2.40
C GLY A 69 19.12 7.97 1.24
N THR A 70 19.66 6.96 0.58
CA THR A 70 19.06 6.35 -0.62
C THR A 70 17.92 5.39 -0.27
N ILE A 71 17.20 4.91 -1.30
CA ILE A 71 16.21 3.85 -1.11
C ILE A 71 16.86 2.58 -0.51
N SER A 72 18.04 2.20 -1.00
CA SER A 72 18.81 1.06 -0.47
C SER A 72 19.16 1.21 1.00
N ASP A 73 19.45 2.43 1.46
CA ASP A 73 19.68 2.68 2.89
C ASP A 73 18.40 2.52 3.71
N MET A 74 17.26 2.96 3.17
CA MET A 74 15.97 2.83 3.86
C MET A 74 15.47 1.39 3.91
N MET A 75 15.84 0.56 2.93
CA MET A 75 15.44 -0.85 2.87
C MET A 75 16.10 -1.72 3.94
N LYS A 76 17.31 -1.37 4.40
CA LYS A 76 18.03 -2.12 5.44
C LYS A 76 17.17 -2.25 6.70
N GLY A 77 16.84 -3.49 7.06
CA GLY A 77 16.02 -3.82 8.23
C GLY A 77 14.55 -3.40 8.14
N SER A 78 14.07 -2.92 6.99
CA SER A 78 12.63 -2.63 6.78
C SER A 78 11.82 -3.92 6.57
N ASP A 79 10.52 -3.89 6.88
CA ASP A 79 9.65 -5.06 6.78
C ASP A 79 8.93 -5.16 5.44
N VAL A 80 8.55 -4.01 4.89
CA VAL A 80 7.71 -3.93 3.69
C VAL A 80 8.31 -2.90 2.73
N PHE A 81 8.44 -3.28 1.46
CA PHE A 81 8.71 -2.37 0.37
C PHE A 81 7.46 -2.18 -0.49
N VAL A 82 7.15 -0.93 -0.84
CA VAL A 82 6.04 -0.57 -1.74
C VAL A 82 6.57 0.35 -2.84
N GLY A 83 6.67 -0.20 -4.05
CA GLY A 83 7.08 0.51 -5.25
C GLY A 83 5.90 1.06 -6.04
N VAL A 84 5.88 2.37 -6.24
CA VAL A 84 4.94 3.10 -7.11
C VAL A 84 5.66 4.19 -7.91
N SER A 85 6.88 3.90 -8.36
CA SER A 85 7.76 4.87 -9.00
C SER A 85 8.09 4.47 -10.43
N GLY A 86 9.01 3.53 -10.62
CA GLY A 86 9.59 3.21 -11.92
C GLY A 86 10.44 1.94 -11.90
N PRO A 87 10.88 1.48 -13.08
CA PRO A 87 11.48 0.17 -13.23
C PRO A 87 12.87 0.07 -12.61
N ASP A 88 13.25 -1.16 -12.24
CA ASP A 88 14.62 -1.58 -11.89
C ASP A 88 15.29 -0.67 -10.83
N LEU A 89 14.51 -0.22 -9.85
CA LEU A 89 14.92 0.71 -8.80
C LEU A 89 15.64 0.02 -7.64
N ILE A 90 15.30 -1.23 -7.35
CA ILE A 90 15.88 -2.00 -6.25
C ILE A 90 16.43 -3.33 -6.77
N THR A 91 17.36 -3.91 -6.02
CA THR A 91 18.07 -5.13 -6.39
C THR A 91 17.77 -6.27 -5.40
N ALA A 92 18.13 -7.50 -5.79
CA ALA A 92 18.07 -8.65 -4.90
C ALA A 92 18.91 -8.45 -3.62
N ALA A 93 19.98 -7.65 -3.67
CA ALA A 93 20.79 -7.31 -2.50
C ALA A 93 20.03 -6.40 -1.53
N ASP A 94 19.23 -5.46 -2.05
CA ASP A 94 18.39 -4.60 -1.22
C ASP A 94 17.32 -5.42 -0.50
N VAL A 95 16.66 -6.35 -1.19
CA VAL A 95 15.67 -7.27 -0.58
C VAL A 95 16.32 -8.16 0.48
N ARG A 96 17.53 -8.67 0.25
CA ARG A 96 18.29 -9.43 1.26
C ARG A 96 18.65 -8.62 2.50
N SER A 97 18.75 -7.30 2.37
CA SER A 97 19.08 -6.41 3.49
C SER A 97 17.87 -6.07 4.37
N MET A 98 16.66 -6.40 3.92
CA MET A 98 15.42 -6.19 4.68
C MET A 98 15.34 -7.09 5.92
N ALA A 99 14.34 -6.83 6.76
CA ALA A 99 14.03 -7.69 7.90
C ALA A 99 13.62 -9.11 7.46
N LYS A 100 13.66 -10.05 8.40
CA LYS A 100 13.23 -11.45 8.16
C LYS A 100 11.81 -11.50 7.60
N SER A 101 11.62 -12.37 6.59
CA SER A 101 10.34 -12.57 5.90
C SER A 101 9.77 -11.26 5.33
N PRO A 102 10.51 -10.58 4.43
CA PRO A 102 10.10 -9.28 3.93
C PRO A 102 8.91 -9.40 2.96
N ILE A 103 8.12 -8.33 2.88
CA ILE A 103 6.99 -8.20 1.94
C ILE A 103 7.40 -7.18 0.88
N VAL A 104 7.26 -7.54 -0.40
CA VAL A 104 7.70 -6.68 -1.51
C VAL A 104 6.55 -6.50 -2.50
N PHE A 105 6.06 -5.28 -2.62
CA PHE A 105 5.05 -4.89 -3.61
C PHE A 105 5.70 -3.99 -4.67
N ALA A 106 6.02 -4.51 -5.85
CA ALA A 106 6.65 -3.78 -6.94
C ALA A 106 5.63 -3.49 -8.05
N MET A 107 4.96 -2.34 -7.97
CA MET A 107 3.72 -2.07 -8.73
C MET A 107 3.91 -1.13 -9.92
N ALA A 108 5.13 -0.69 -10.23
CA ALA A 108 5.40 0.02 -11.48
C ALA A 108 5.05 -0.84 -12.71
N ASN A 109 4.49 -0.18 -13.74
CA ASN A 109 4.11 -0.81 -15.00
C ASN A 109 4.79 -0.10 -16.18
N PRO A 110 5.12 -0.82 -17.28
CA PRO A 110 5.00 -2.27 -17.46
C PRO A 110 6.14 -3.08 -16.81
N ASN A 111 7.22 -2.40 -16.43
CA ASN A 111 8.37 -2.98 -15.77
C ASN A 111 8.35 -2.56 -14.28
N PRO A 112 8.35 -3.52 -13.34
CA PRO A 112 8.29 -3.23 -11.90
C PRO A 112 9.64 -2.72 -11.36
N GLU A 113 9.62 -2.18 -10.14
CA GLU A 113 10.82 -1.74 -9.41
C GLU A 113 11.86 -2.86 -9.25
N ILE A 114 11.41 -4.11 -9.19
CA ILE A 114 12.21 -5.32 -9.26
C ILE A 114 11.33 -6.44 -9.81
N ARG A 115 11.89 -7.28 -10.67
CA ARG A 115 11.15 -8.39 -11.26
C ARG A 115 11.01 -9.53 -10.25
N PRO A 116 9.88 -10.26 -10.21
CA PRO A 116 9.69 -11.38 -9.30
C PRO A 116 10.82 -12.42 -9.35
N GLU A 117 11.39 -12.69 -10.54
CA GLU A 117 12.50 -13.63 -10.71
C GLU A 117 13.77 -13.21 -9.96
N GLN A 118 13.98 -11.91 -9.74
CA GLN A 118 15.11 -11.39 -8.97
C GLN A 118 14.84 -11.42 -7.46
N CYS A 119 13.57 -11.55 -7.06
CA CYS A 119 13.11 -11.67 -5.68
C CYS A 119 12.84 -13.12 -5.26
N ASP A 120 13.03 -14.10 -6.15
CA ASP A 120 12.63 -15.48 -5.90
C ASP A 120 13.28 -16.05 -4.63
N GLY A 121 12.45 -16.57 -3.73
CA GLY A 121 12.84 -17.05 -2.41
C GLY A 121 13.35 -16.00 -1.41
N LEU A 122 13.43 -14.72 -1.78
CA LEU A 122 13.91 -13.64 -0.88
C LEU A 122 12.76 -12.98 -0.11
N ALA A 123 11.61 -12.84 -0.75
CA ALA A 123 10.42 -12.23 -0.15
C ALA A 123 9.45 -13.32 0.35
N ALA A 124 8.86 -13.10 1.52
CA ALA A 124 7.79 -13.96 2.03
C ALA A 124 6.48 -13.75 1.27
N VAL A 125 6.28 -12.56 0.70
CA VAL A 125 5.18 -12.22 -0.20
C VAL A 125 5.73 -11.27 -1.26
N MET A 126 5.48 -11.58 -2.53
CA MET A 126 5.76 -10.71 -3.66
C MET A 126 4.45 -10.38 -4.37
N ALA A 127 4.23 -9.10 -4.69
CA ALA A 127 3.09 -8.64 -5.47
C ALA A 127 3.53 -7.64 -6.54
N THR A 128 2.80 -7.60 -7.64
CA THR A 128 3.09 -6.67 -8.74
C THR A 128 1.82 -6.03 -9.30
N GLY A 129 1.97 -5.03 -10.17
CA GLY A 129 0.83 -4.48 -10.94
C GLY A 129 0.43 -5.33 -12.15
N ARG A 130 1.24 -6.33 -12.53
CA ARG A 130 1.05 -7.08 -13.78
C ARG A 130 0.17 -8.31 -13.57
N SER A 131 -0.59 -8.67 -14.59
CA SER A 131 -1.55 -9.77 -14.57
C SER A 131 -0.93 -11.16 -14.81
N ASP A 132 0.31 -11.20 -15.31
CA ASP A 132 1.03 -12.44 -15.59
C ASP A 132 1.79 -13.00 -14.36
N TYR A 133 1.75 -12.30 -13.23
CA TYR A 133 2.32 -12.75 -11.96
C TYR A 133 1.23 -13.00 -10.90
N PRO A 134 1.50 -13.85 -9.89
CA PRO A 134 0.67 -13.93 -8.70
C PRO A 134 0.53 -12.58 -7.99
N ASN A 135 -0.51 -12.47 -7.16
CA ASN A 135 -0.78 -11.27 -6.36
C ASN A 135 -0.80 -9.96 -7.17
N GLN A 136 -1.60 -9.92 -8.25
CA GLN A 136 -1.79 -8.68 -8.98
C GLN A 136 -2.51 -7.64 -8.11
N ILE A 137 -1.83 -6.55 -7.78
CA ILE A 137 -2.43 -5.37 -7.14
C ILE A 137 -2.96 -4.45 -8.23
N ASN A 138 -4.29 -4.30 -8.29
CA ASN A 138 -4.96 -3.46 -9.26
C ASN A 138 -6.11 -2.70 -8.61
N ASN A 139 -6.27 -1.42 -8.99
CA ASN A 139 -7.32 -0.55 -8.46
C ASN A 139 -8.74 -1.03 -8.80
N VAL A 140 -8.92 -1.91 -9.78
CA VAL A 140 -10.20 -2.54 -10.14
C VAL A 140 -10.83 -3.30 -8.98
N LEU A 141 -10.02 -3.77 -8.02
CA LEU A 141 -10.52 -4.40 -6.80
C LEU A 141 -11.19 -3.40 -5.84
N ALA A 142 -10.90 -2.10 -5.97
CA ALA A 142 -11.34 -1.08 -5.03
C ALA A 142 -12.40 -0.15 -5.63
N PHE A 143 -12.12 0.48 -6.79
CA PHE A 143 -12.95 1.59 -7.26
C PHE A 143 -14.43 1.22 -7.46
N PRO A 144 -14.82 0.06 -8.06
CA PRO A 144 -16.23 -0.23 -8.29
C PRO A 144 -17.01 -0.33 -6.97
N GLY A 145 -16.43 -1.01 -5.97
CA GLY A 145 -17.03 -1.16 -4.65
C GLY A 145 -17.09 0.15 -3.87
N ILE A 146 -16.00 0.94 -3.88
CA ILE A 146 -15.96 2.25 -3.20
C ILE A 146 -17.04 3.18 -3.75
N PHE A 147 -17.13 3.32 -5.08
CA PHE A 147 -18.13 4.19 -5.69
C PHE A 147 -19.55 3.66 -5.47
N ARG A 148 -19.77 2.34 -5.59
CA ARG A 148 -21.08 1.76 -5.32
C ARG A 148 -21.55 2.04 -3.89
N GLY A 149 -20.70 1.77 -2.90
CA GLY A 149 -21.01 2.02 -1.49
C GLY A 149 -21.26 3.49 -1.17
N ALA A 150 -20.44 4.39 -1.72
CA ALA A 150 -20.64 5.83 -1.57
C ALA A 150 -21.97 6.30 -2.18
N LEU A 151 -22.33 5.80 -3.35
CA LEU A 151 -23.61 6.12 -4.00
C LEU A 151 -24.81 5.59 -3.21
N ASP A 152 -24.73 4.34 -2.74
CA ASP A 152 -25.79 3.70 -1.95
C ASP A 152 -26.04 4.43 -0.62
N ALA A 153 -24.99 4.92 0.03
CA ALA A 153 -25.09 5.72 1.25
C ALA A 153 -25.44 7.19 1.01
N HIS A 154 -25.52 7.64 -0.25
CA HIS A 154 -25.60 9.05 -0.62
C HIS A 154 -24.50 9.89 0.05
N ALA A 155 -23.26 9.38 0.03
CA ALA A 155 -22.12 10.05 0.64
C ALA A 155 -21.84 11.39 -0.05
N THR A 156 -21.39 12.38 0.73
CA THR A 156 -20.96 13.70 0.25
C THR A 156 -19.47 13.77 -0.02
N ASP A 157 -18.68 12.82 0.49
CA ASP A 157 -17.23 12.77 0.34
C ASP A 157 -16.71 11.32 0.44
N ILE A 158 -15.46 11.07 0.03
CA ILE A 158 -14.74 9.80 0.22
C ILE A 158 -13.66 9.99 1.30
N THR A 159 -13.98 9.54 2.50
CA THR A 159 -13.13 9.71 3.69
C THR A 159 -11.99 8.68 3.76
N GLU A 160 -11.02 8.91 4.65
CA GLU A 160 -10.01 7.91 4.98
C GLU A 160 -10.61 6.65 5.64
N GLY A 161 -11.67 6.80 6.45
CA GLY A 161 -12.40 5.68 7.05
C GLY A 161 -13.03 4.77 5.99
N MET A 162 -13.63 5.36 4.95
CA MET A 162 -14.17 4.61 3.81
C MET A 162 -13.09 3.87 3.03
N LYS A 163 -11.91 4.47 2.82
CA LYS A 163 -10.77 3.81 2.16
C LYS A 163 -10.24 2.63 2.96
N LEU A 164 -10.12 2.79 4.28
CA LEU A 164 -9.68 1.70 5.17
C LEU A 164 -10.71 0.57 5.22
N ALA A 165 -12.01 0.89 5.27
CA ALA A 165 -13.08 -0.10 5.21
C ALA A 165 -13.05 -0.91 3.90
N ALA A 166 -12.80 -0.26 2.76
CA ALA A 166 -12.63 -0.94 1.49
C ALA A 166 -11.40 -1.87 1.49
N ALA A 167 -10.26 -1.42 2.02
CA ALA A 167 -9.05 -2.22 2.11
C ALA A 167 -9.25 -3.48 2.98
N ILE A 168 -9.94 -3.33 4.12
CA ILE A 168 -10.30 -4.45 5.01
C ILE A 168 -11.22 -5.44 4.28
N ALA A 169 -12.29 -4.96 3.64
CA ALA A 169 -13.23 -5.81 2.92
C ALA A 169 -12.57 -6.60 1.76
N ILE A 170 -11.58 -6.00 1.08
CA ILE A 170 -10.78 -6.70 0.07
C ILE A 170 -9.88 -7.75 0.72
N ALA A 171 -9.19 -7.42 1.81
CA ALA A 171 -8.32 -8.37 2.50
C ALA A 171 -9.09 -9.59 3.04
N GLU A 172 -10.25 -9.36 3.66
CA GLU A 172 -11.14 -10.40 4.22
C GLU A 172 -11.85 -11.25 3.14
N SER A 173 -11.71 -10.88 1.86
CA SER A 173 -12.21 -11.74 0.76
C SER A 173 -11.35 -12.98 0.55
N VAL A 174 -10.08 -12.95 0.98
CA VAL A 174 -9.19 -14.11 0.99
C VAL A 174 -9.35 -14.81 2.33
N SER A 175 -9.85 -16.04 2.31
CA SER A 175 -10.05 -16.81 3.55
C SER A 175 -8.71 -17.26 4.14
N ASP A 176 -8.67 -17.50 5.46
CA ASP A 176 -7.49 -18.06 6.12
C ASP A 176 -7.05 -19.42 5.53
N ALA A 177 -8.00 -20.19 4.98
CA ALA A 177 -7.73 -21.47 4.33
C ALA A 177 -7.07 -21.31 2.95
N ASP A 178 -7.39 -20.23 2.24
CA ASP A 178 -6.83 -19.94 0.91
C ASP A 178 -5.53 -19.11 0.98
N LEU A 179 -5.31 -18.42 2.11
CA LEU A 179 -4.20 -17.51 2.31
C LEU A 179 -2.84 -18.23 2.22
N LYS A 180 -2.06 -17.87 1.20
CA LYS A 180 -0.71 -18.39 0.93
C LYS A 180 0.17 -17.29 0.32
N PRO A 181 1.50 -17.44 0.29
CA PRO A 181 2.41 -16.42 -0.23
C PRO A 181 2.04 -15.90 -1.64
N GLU A 182 1.51 -16.78 -2.50
CA GLU A 182 1.13 -16.48 -3.89
C GLU A 182 -0.34 -16.05 -4.04
N PHE A 183 -1.10 -15.96 -2.94
CA PHE A 183 -2.50 -15.54 -2.93
C PHE A 183 -2.84 -14.77 -1.65
N VAL A 184 -2.46 -13.48 -1.63
CA VAL A 184 -2.74 -12.53 -0.53
C VAL A 184 -3.79 -11.47 -0.90
N VAL A 185 -4.22 -11.47 -2.15
CA VAL A 185 -5.19 -10.53 -2.73
C VAL A 185 -6.09 -11.31 -3.68
N PRO A 186 -7.41 -11.04 -3.73
CA PRO A 186 -8.31 -11.74 -4.64
C PRO A 186 -7.97 -11.47 -6.10
N SER A 187 -8.49 -12.34 -6.98
CA SER A 187 -8.39 -12.13 -8.42
C SER A 187 -9.13 -10.86 -8.84
N VAL A 188 -8.57 -10.11 -9.79
CA VAL A 188 -9.23 -8.96 -10.43
C VAL A 188 -10.53 -9.33 -11.16
N PHE A 189 -10.77 -10.61 -11.41
CA PHE A 189 -11.99 -11.13 -12.04
C PHE A 189 -13.04 -11.62 -11.03
N ASP A 190 -12.73 -11.59 -9.73
CA ASP A 190 -13.69 -11.94 -8.70
C ASP A 190 -14.78 -10.87 -8.61
N ARG A 191 -15.97 -11.22 -9.09
CA ARG A 191 -17.14 -10.33 -9.13
C ARG A 191 -17.74 -10.11 -7.75
N THR A 192 -17.45 -10.97 -6.78
CA THR A 192 -17.99 -10.87 -5.41
C THR A 192 -17.33 -9.75 -4.61
N ILE A 193 -16.19 -9.23 -5.07
CA ILE A 193 -15.46 -8.15 -4.37
C ILE A 193 -16.31 -6.88 -4.27
N VAL A 194 -17.06 -6.52 -5.32
CA VAL A 194 -17.94 -5.34 -5.28
C VAL A 194 -19.03 -5.49 -4.23
N GLU A 195 -19.61 -6.69 -4.12
CA GLU A 195 -20.67 -7.03 -3.17
C GLU A 195 -20.17 -7.02 -1.71
N ARG A 196 -18.86 -7.22 -1.49
CA ARG A 196 -18.21 -7.12 -0.17
C ARG A 196 -17.81 -5.69 0.17
N VAL A 197 -17.19 -4.98 -0.78
CA VAL A 197 -16.63 -3.64 -0.55
C VAL A 197 -17.72 -2.58 -0.42
N ALA A 198 -18.77 -2.63 -1.26
CA ALA A 198 -19.83 -1.62 -1.26
C ALA A 198 -20.54 -1.46 0.10
N PRO A 199 -21.04 -2.52 0.77
CA PRO A 199 -21.69 -2.36 2.07
C PRO A 199 -20.73 -1.88 3.17
N ALA A 200 -19.46 -2.32 3.15
CA ALA A 200 -18.44 -1.86 4.10
C ALA A 200 -18.18 -0.35 3.96
N VAL A 201 -18.07 0.13 2.72
CA VAL A 201 -17.88 1.55 2.42
C VAL A 201 -19.12 2.38 2.78
N ALA A 202 -20.32 1.87 2.49
CA ALA A 202 -21.57 2.54 2.87
C ALA A 202 -21.70 2.68 4.39
N ALA A 203 -21.39 1.62 5.14
CA ALA A 203 -21.37 1.65 6.60
C ALA A 203 -20.34 2.66 7.14
N ALA A 204 -19.16 2.72 6.54
CA ALA A 204 -18.13 3.71 6.91
C ALA A 204 -18.59 5.14 6.62
N ALA A 205 -19.25 5.41 5.48
CA ALA A 205 -19.79 6.73 5.16
C ALA A 205 -20.82 7.22 6.19
N ILE A 206 -21.70 6.32 6.65
CA ILE A 206 -22.68 6.61 7.70
C ILE A 206 -21.96 6.90 9.03
N LYS A 207 -20.99 6.06 9.40
CA LYS A 207 -20.20 6.20 10.62
C LYS A 207 -19.42 7.52 10.66
N ASP A 208 -18.84 7.91 9.54
CA ASP A 208 -18.06 9.15 9.39
C ASP A 208 -18.97 10.39 9.27
N GLY A 209 -20.29 10.21 9.20
CA GLY A 209 -21.26 11.30 9.16
C GLY A 209 -21.28 12.08 7.84
N VAL A 210 -20.69 11.52 6.77
CA VAL A 210 -20.60 12.15 5.44
C VAL A 210 -21.76 11.78 4.54
N ILE A 211 -22.97 11.62 5.08
CA ILE A 211 -24.17 11.28 4.31
C ILE A 211 -25.08 12.50 4.15
N ARG A 212 -25.74 12.61 2.99
CA ARG A 212 -26.77 13.65 2.80
C ARG A 212 -27.92 13.43 3.78
N LYS A 213 -28.26 14.47 4.55
CA LYS A 213 -29.49 14.46 5.36
C LYS A 213 -30.69 14.41 4.42
N ARG A 214 -31.58 13.44 4.63
CA ARG A 214 -32.90 13.41 4.01
C ARG A 214 -33.86 14.28 4.80
#